data_AF-A0A2D4RYX6-F1
#
_entry.id   AF-A0A2D4RYX6-F1
#
_cell.length_a   1.000
_cell.length_b   1.000
_cell.length_c   1.000
_cell.angle_alpha   90.00
_cell.angle_beta   90.00
_cell.angle_gamma   90.00
#
_symmetry.space_group_name_H-M   'P 1'
#
loop_
_entity.id
_entity.type
_entity.pdbx_description
1 polymer ?
#
loop_
_entity_poly.entity_id
_entity_poly.type
_entity_poly.pdbx_seq_one_letter_code
_entity_poly.pdbx_strand_id
1 'polypeptide(L)' 'MSPIVADGLGLMGFGMGTVFIFLVVLIFATTIMSKLVTKYFPEALPAPAKVKKAPAQGVDPQLLKVLTAAVKEHRSRQK' A
#
# COMPACT_ATOMS: atom_id res chain seq x y z
N MET A 1 3.63 -37.68 32.65
CA MET A 1 4.12 -37.06 31.40
C MET A 1 5.64 -37.25 31.39
N SER A 2 6.19 -37.92 30.38
CA SER A 2 7.60 -38.34 30.34
C SER A 2 8.55 -37.13 30.29
N PRO A 3 9.63 -37.10 31.09
CA PRO A 3 10.55 -35.95 31.20
C PRO A 3 11.15 -35.52 29.85
N ILE A 4 11.40 -36.50 28.96
CA ILE A 4 11.92 -36.27 27.61
C ILE A 4 10.99 -35.42 26.73
N VAL A 5 9.67 -35.55 26.91
CA VAL A 5 8.70 -34.76 26.15
C VAL A 5 8.70 -33.31 26.60
N ALA A 6 8.87 -33.05 27.91
CA ALA A 6 8.98 -31.70 28.45
C ALA A 6 10.28 -31.01 27.99
N ASP A 7 11.40 -31.73 27.96
CA ASP A 7 12.67 -31.21 27.44
C ASP A 7 12.62 -30.94 25.93
N GLY A 8 11.97 -31.83 25.17
CA GLY A 8 11.75 -31.64 23.73
C GLY A 8 10.89 -30.41 23.41
N LEU A 9 9.84 -30.16 24.21
CA LEU A 9 9.01 -28.96 24.12
C LEU A 9 9.82 -27.68 24.43
N GLY A 10 10.69 -27.71 25.43
CA GLY A 10 11.60 -26.61 25.76
C GLY A 10 12.57 -26.31 24.61
N LEU A 11 13.18 -27.35 24.03
CA LEU A 11 14.09 -27.23 22.89
C LEU A 11 13.39 -26.68 21.65
N MET A 12 12.15 -27.13 21.39
CA MET A 12 11.34 -26.67 20.26
C MET A 12 10.96 -25.20 20.40
N GLY A 13 10.55 -24.76 21.61
CA GLY A 13 10.29 -23.35 21.89
C GLY A 13 11.54 -22.47 21.75
N PHE A 14 12.69 -22.96 22.22
CA PHE A 14 13.95 -22.23 22.12
C PHE A 14 14.45 -22.11 20.67
N GLY A 15 14.43 -23.21 19.92
CA GLY A 15 14.84 -23.24 18.52
C GLY A 15 13.90 -22.44 17.62
N MET A 16 12.58 -22.60 17.79
CA MET A 16 11.60 -21.83 17.01
C MET A 16 11.62 -20.34 17.36
N GLY A 17 11.81 -19.99 18.63
CA GLY A 17 11.91 -18.60 19.09
C GLY A 17 13.15 -17.89 18.57
N THR A 18 14.32 -18.53 18.61
CA THR A 18 15.56 -17.94 18.08
C THR A 18 15.51 -17.74 16.58
N VAL A 19 14.99 -18.71 15.82
CA VAL A 19 14.76 -18.56 14.38
C VAL A 19 13.77 -17.43 14.09
N PHE A 20 12.68 -17.32 14.85
CA PHE A 20 11.71 -16.24 14.68
C PHE A 20 12.34 -14.86 14.89
N ILE A 21 13.10 -14.67 15.97
CA ILE A 21 13.80 -13.40 16.23
C ILE A 21 14.80 -13.12 15.11
N PHE A 22 15.56 -14.13 14.66
CA PHE A 22 16.50 -13.97 13.55
C PHE A 22 15.81 -13.51 12.26
N LEU A 23 14.67 -14.11 11.90
CA LEU A 23 13.88 -13.69 10.74
C LEU A 23 13.32 -12.27 10.91
N VAL A 24 12.83 -11.90 12.09
CA VAL A 24 12.38 -10.54 12.38
C VAL A 24 13.51 -9.54 12.13
N VAL A 25 14.72 -9.83 12.62
CA VAL A 25 15.91 -8.98 12.38
C VAL A 25 16.22 -8.88 10.88
N LEU A 26 16.15 -9.98 10.12
CA LEU A 26 16.35 -9.96 8.66
C LEU A 26 15.27 -9.15 7.94
N ILE A 27 14.01 -9.23 8.36
CA ILE A 27 12.92 -8.41 7.81
C ILE A 27 13.20 -6.92 8.05
N PHE A 28 13.66 -6.55 9.25
CA PHE A 28 14.06 -5.16 9.51
C PHE A 28 15.24 -4.72 8.66
N ALA A 29 16.28 -5.54 8.54
CA ALA A 29 17.46 -5.23 7.71
C ALA A 29 17.08 -5.02 6.24
N THR A 30 16.29 -5.92 5.67
CA THR A 30 15.78 -5.82 4.29
C THR A 30 14.85 -4.62 4.10
N THR A 31 14.02 -4.30 5.10
CA THR A 31 13.17 -3.10 5.08
C THR A 31 13.99 -1.81 5.09
N ILE A 32 15.06 -1.76 5.91
CA ILE A 32 16.00 -0.63 5.94
C ILE A 32 16.69 -0.51 4.59
N MET A 33 17.18 -1.61 4.02
CA MET A 33 17.78 -1.62 2.68
C MET A 33 16.78 -1.11 1.63
N SER A 34 15.54 -1.60 1.64
CA SER A 34 14.48 -1.15 0.72
C SER A 34 14.18 0.34 0.88
N LYS A 35 14.13 0.86 2.11
CA LYS A 35 13.95 2.31 2.38
C LYS A 35 15.15 3.15 1.96
N LEU A 36 16.37 2.65 2.17
CA LEU A 36 17.58 3.32 1.72
C LEU A 36 17.62 3.39 0.19
N VAL A 37 17.37 2.26 -0.48
CA VAL A 37 17.35 2.19 -1.95
C VAL A 37 16.30 3.15 -2.49
N THR A 38 15.04 3.07 -2.06
CA THR A 38 13.98 3.99 -2.54
C THR A 38 14.25 5.47 -2.24
N LYS A 39 14.97 5.81 -1.16
CA LYS A 39 15.27 7.19 -0.79
C LYS A 39 16.51 7.76 -1.50
N TYR A 40 17.57 6.97 -1.62
CA TYR A 40 18.86 7.42 -2.18
C TYR A 40 19.00 7.10 -3.67
N PHE A 41 18.36 6.04 -4.12
CA PHE A 41 18.19 5.66 -5.53
C PHE A 41 16.70 5.52 -5.81
N PRO A 42 15.92 6.62 -5.81
CA PRO A 42 14.58 6.57 -6.34
C PRO A 42 14.70 6.09 -7.79
N GLU A 43 14.48 4.79 -8.01
CA GLU A 43 14.13 4.30 -9.34
C GLU A 43 13.00 5.20 -9.78
N ALA A 44 13.22 5.92 -10.88
CA ALA A 44 12.19 6.70 -11.52
C ALA A 44 11.13 5.69 -11.96
N LEU A 45 10.23 5.34 -11.03
CA LEU A 45 8.96 4.72 -11.35
C LEU A 45 8.42 5.57 -12.49
N PRO A 46 8.17 4.99 -13.68
CA PRO A 46 7.64 5.75 -14.79
C PRO A 46 6.45 6.50 -14.23
N ALA A 47 6.57 7.84 -14.18
CA ALA A 47 5.57 8.70 -13.58
C ALA A 47 4.23 8.21 -14.11
N PRO A 48 3.23 7.91 -13.25
CA PRO A 48 1.95 7.39 -13.71
C PRO A 48 1.53 8.30 -14.84
N ALA A 49 1.49 7.75 -16.07
CA ALA A 49 1.41 8.55 -17.27
C ALA A 49 0.28 9.54 -17.04
N LYS A 50 0.59 10.84 -17.02
CA LYS A 50 -0.44 11.88 -16.89
C LYS A 50 -1.46 11.53 -17.95
N VAL A 51 -2.62 11.03 -17.52
CA VAL A 51 -3.72 10.75 -18.42
C VAL A 51 -3.96 12.09 -19.10
N LYS A 52 -3.53 12.22 -20.36
CA LYS A 52 -3.81 13.40 -21.14
C LYS A 52 -5.33 13.47 -21.15
N LYS A 53 -5.91 14.42 -20.42
CA LYS A 53 -7.31 14.78 -20.61
C LYS A 53 -7.45 15.00 -22.11
N ALA A 54 -8.27 14.17 -22.74
CA ALA A 54 -8.59 14.31 -24.15
C ALA A 54 -9.01 15.77 -24.38
N PRO A 55 -8.57 16.41 -25.48
CA PRO A 55 -9.03 17.74 -25.80
C PRO A 55 -10.56 17.69 -25.81
N ALA A 56 -11.17 18.51 -24.95
CA ALA A 56 -12.61 18.61 -24.83
C ALA A 56 -13.13 19.13 -26.16
N GLN A 57 -13.52 18.20 -27.04
CA GLN A 57 -14.02 18.48 -28.36
C GLN A 57 -15.36 19.20 -28.19
N GLY A 58 -15.32 20.53 -28.27
CA GLY A 58 -16.48 21.42 -28.25
C GLY A 58 -17.55 21.02 -27.25
N VAL A 59 -17.27 21.12 -25.95
CA VAL A 59 -18.34 20.92 -24.96
C VAL A 59 -19.33 22.05 -25.13
N ASP A 60 -20.52 21.71 -25.64
CA ASP A 60 -21.63 22.64 -25.82
C ASP A 60 -21.89 23.39 -24.50
N PRO A 61 -21.79 24.73 -24.47
CA PRO A 61 -22.04 25.53 -23.27
C PRO A 61 -23.41 25.24 -22.63
N GLN A 62 -24.40 24.81 -23.43
CA GLN A 62 -25.71 24.43 -22.93
C GLN A 62 -25.66 23.13 -22.12
N LEU A 63 -24.91 22.12 -22.60
CA LEU A 63 -24.72 20.85 -21.88
C LEU A 63 -23.98 21.07 -20.55
N LEU A 64 -22.98 21.96 -20.51
CA LEU A 64 -22.29 22.31 -19.27
C LEU A 64 -23.21 22.95 -18.23
N LYS A 65 -24.10 23.85 -18.66
CA LYS A 65 -25.07 24.50 -17.75
C LYS A 65 -26.06 23.49 -17.17
N VAL A 66 -26.59 22.60 -18.00
CA VAL A 66 -27.50 21.53 -17.57
C VAL A 66 -26.80 20.58 -16.61
N LEU A 67 -25.58 20.14 -16.92
CA LEU A 67 -24.80 19.25 -16.06
C LEU A 67 -24.51 19.89 -14.70
N THR A 68 -24.17 21.19 -14.69
CA THR A 68 -23.90 21.94 -13.46
C THR A 68 -25.15 22.08 -12.60
N ALA A 69 -26.31 22.35 -13.21
CA ALA A 69 -27.60 22.40 -12.51
C ALA A 69 -27.98 21.03 -11.93
N ALA A 70 -27.82 19.96 -12.72
CA ALA A 70 -28.12 18.60 -12.29
C ALA A 70 -27.23 18.14 -11.12
N VAL A 71 -25.93 18.45 -11.17
CA VAL A 71 -25.00 18.13 -10.07
C VAL A 71 -25.34 18.91 -8.80
N LYS A 72 -25.72 20.19 -8.94
CA LYS A 72 -26.14 21.02 -7.80
C LYS A 72 -27.41 20.48 -7.15
N GLU A 73 -28.40 20.10 -7.95
CA GLU A 73 -29.67 19.50 -7.50
C GLU A 73 -29.45 18.14 -6.84
N HIS A 74 -28.59 17.29 -7.41
CA HIS A 74 -28.25 16.01 -6.79
C HIS A 74 -27.56 16.21 -5.43
N ARG A 75 -26.67 17.20 -5.33
CA ARG A 75 -25.95 17.51 -4.08
C ARG A 75 -26.83 18.15 -3.02
N SER A 76 -27.82 18.96 -3.40
CA SER A 76 -28.81 19.50 -2.46
C SER A 76 -29.78 18.43 -1.98
N ARG A 77 -30.12 17.46 -2.84
CA ARG A 77 -31.01 16.33 -2.52
C ARG A 77 -30.35 15.23 -1.70
N GLN A 78 -29.01 15.19 -1.66
CA GLN A 78 -28.23 14.30 -0.79
C GLN A 78 -27.79 14.94 0.53
N LYS A 79 -28.27 16.14 0.84
CA LYS A 79 -28.26 16.72 2.19
C LYS A 79 -29.65 16.62 2.79
#